data_AF-A0A2A4ZAB8-F1
#
_entry.id   AF-A0A2A4ZAB8-F1
#
_cell.length_a   1.000
_cell.length_b   1.000
_cell.length_c   1.000
_cell.angle_alpha   90.00
_cell.angle_beta   90.00
_cell.angle_gamma   90.00
#
_symmetry.space_group_name_H-M   'P 1'
#
loop_
_entity.id
_entity.type
_entity.pdbx_description
1 polymer ?
#
loop_
_entity_poly.entity_id
_entity_poly.type
_entity_poly.pdbx_seq_one_letter_code
_entity_poly.pdbx_strand_id
1 'polypeptide(L)'
;MVMKKIYGNILRGFGVAALLCNGFVALAAENKTHSYSPTTYASFNDIPDSLAKMIRKGMFQEQYISKVLAVVRQSKLNRNIINQASIDDYKERLILKAVKRQKSTLVGYDIDLDGFIDKQEIRKSIIEKRPQYGKIKYKKKYDRQFQSMLAYDLDNDGKISYQEMGTLSQTIMQKKLNKSLLKQIQDFLRLDPNDNQIINVVELARLANRAFATIDKDMNTIISDREYANYYNASSN
;
A
#
# COMPACT_ATOMS: atom_id res chain seq x y z
N MET A 1 -53.26 -46.25 20.85
CA MET A 1 -53.57 -46.72 22.21
C MET A 1 -52.23 -47.16 22.81
N VAL A 2 -51.55 -46.49 23.75
CA VAL A 2 -51.86 -45.56 24.86
C VAL A 2 -50.58 -44.71 25.10
N MET A 3 -50.59 -43.38 24.88
CA MET A 3 -50.52 -42.30 25.90
C MET A 3 -49.87 -42.63 27.25
N LYS A 4 -48.75 -41.97 27.62
CA LYS A 4 -48.64 -41.37 28.97
C LYS A 4 -47.57 -40.27 29.05
N LYS A 5 -48.08 -39.04 29.24
CA LYS A 5 -47.40 -37.87 29.79
C LYS A 5 -47.09 -38.10 31.28
N ILE A 6 -45.99 -37.52 31.77
CA ILE A 6 -45.89 -37.05 33.16
C ILE A 6 -45.38 -35.60 33.13
N TYR A 7 -46.21 -34.71 33.69
CA TYR A 7 -45.92 -33.32 34.04
C TYR A 7 -45.24 -33.27 35.41
N GLY A 8 -44.46 -32.22 35.67
CA GLY A 8 -43.98 -31.90 37.01
C GLY A 8 -43.26 -30.56 37.09
N ASN A 9 -44.01 -29.46 37.03
CA ASN A 9 -43.62 -28.11 37.45
C ASN A 9 -43.36 -28.06 38.96
N ILE A 10 -42.44 -27.19 39.41
CA ILE A 10 -42.57 -26.23 40.54
C ILE A 10 -41.34 -25.28 40.43
N LEU A 11 -41.47 -24.01 40.01
CA LEU A 11 -41.95 -22.79 40.71
C LEU A 11 -40.99 -22.18 41.77
N ARG A 12 -40.67 -20.90 41.52
CA ARG A 12 -40.37 -19.79 42.47
C ARG A 12 -39.02 -19.84 43.20
N GLY A 13 -38.27 -18.76 43.35
CA GLY A 13 -38.52 -17.35 43.04
C GLY A 13 -37.45 -16.47 43.69
N PHE A 14 -37.49 -15.16 43.38
CA PHE A 14 -36.88 -14.02 44.09
C PHE A 14 -35.34 -14.10 44.29
N GLY A 15 -34.53 -13.26 43.65
CA GLY A 15 -34.61 -11.81 43.68
C GLY A 15 -33.33 -11.30 44.36
N VAL A 16 -32.70 -10.27 43.79
CA VAL A 16 -31.97 -9.16 44.44
C VAL A 16 -31.07 -8.53 43.39
N ALA A 17 -31.33 -7.25 43.17
CA ALA A 17 -30.55 -6.33 42.37
C ALA A 17 -29.14 -6.18 42.94
N ALA A 18 -28.13 -6.22 42.06
CA ALA A 18 -26.83 -5.60 42.29
C ALA A 18 -26.53 -4.69 41.11
N LEU A 19 -26.93 -3.43 41.29
CA LEU A 19 -26.66 -2.29 40.44
C LEU A 19 -25.18 -1.94 40.60
N LEU A 20 -24.30 -2.62 39.85
CA LEU A 20 -22.89 -2.24 39.77
C LEU A 20 -22.75 -1.16 38.70
N CYS A 21 -22.76 0.08 39.18
CA CYS A 21 -22.19 1.24 38.51
C CYS A 21 -20.76 0.93 38.05
N ASN A 22 -20.59 0.45 36.83
CA ASN A 22 -19.32 0.56 36.14
C ASN A 22 -19.21 2.02 35.70
N GLY A 23 -18.51 2.79 36.54
CA GLY A 23 -18.13 4.16 36.24
C GLY A 23 -17.50 4.22 34.86
N PHE A 24 -18.17 4.95 33.97
CA PHE A 24 -17.50 5.57 32.84
C PHE A 24 -16.46 6.52 33.43
N VAL A 25 -15.22 6.02 33.57
CA VAL A 25 -14.06 6.91 33.61
C VAL A 25 -14.05 7.57 32.25
N ALA A 26 -14.56 8.80 32.19
CA ALA A 26 -14.29 9.67 31.07
C ALA A 26 -12.77 9.79 30.98
N LEU A 27 -12.16 9.08 30.02
CA LEU A 27 -10.87 9.50 29.49
C LEU A 27 -11.13 10.89 28.90
N ALA A 28 -10.93 11.92 29.73
CA ALA A 28 -10.55 13.21 29.24
C ALA A 28 -9.21 12.99 28.52
N ALA A 29 -9.29 12.69 27.23
CA ALA A 29 -8.16 12.84 26.34
C ALA A 29 -7.71 14.28 26.54
N GLU A 30 -6.57 14.42 27.20
CA GLU A 30 -5.85 15.67 27.35
C GLU A 30 -5.58 16.17 25.93
N ASN A 31 -6.52 16.97 25.44
CA ASN A 31 -6.50 17.54 24.11
C ASN A 31 -5.45 18.64 24.18
N LYS A 32 -4.18 18.23 24.13
CA LYS A 32 -3.03 19.14 24.06
C LYS A 32 -3.39 20.15 22.98
N THR A 33 -3.65 21.36 23.45
CA THR A 33 -4.00 22.52 22.65
C THR A 33 -2.98 22.56 21.52
N HIS A 34 -3.46 22.32 20.31
CA HIS A 34 -2.63 22.32 19.12
C HIS A 34 -2.09 23.73 18.98
N SER A 35 -0.86 23.95 19.47
CA SER A 35 -0.07 25.13 19.21
C SER A 35 -0.14 25.38 17.72
N TYR A 36 -0.80 26.49 17.35
CA TYR A 36 -0.99 26.92 15.96
C TYR A 36 0.38 26.90 15.27
N SER A 37 0.62 25.85 14.48
CA SER A 37 1.85 25.76 13.72
C SER A 37 1.84 26.84 12.65
N PRO A 38 3.00 27.41 12.28
CA PRO A 38 3.08 28.46 11.26
C PRO A 38 2.34 28.06 9.98
N THR A 39 1.64 29.02 9.36
CA THR A 39 0.87 28.81 8.12
C THR A 39 1.75 28.44 6.92
N THR A 40 3.06 28.72 7.00
CA THR A 40 4.08 28.44 5.97
C THR A 40 5.34 27.82 6.57
N TYR A 41 6.19 27.23 5.73
CA TYR A 41 7.56 26.85 6.10
C TYR A 41 8.45 28.11 6.11
N ALA A 42 9.55 28.06 6.87
CA ALA A 42 10.45 29.21 7.00
C ALA A 42 11.15 29.54 5.67
N SER A 43 11.52 28.50 4.91
CA SER A 43 12.10 28.62 3.57
C SER A 43 11.57 27.55 2.62
N PHE A 44 11.91 27.65 1.34
CA PHE A 44 11.60 26.62 0.33
C PHE A 44 12.31 25.30 0.61
N ASN A 45 13.50 25.34 1.21
CA ASN A 45 14.30 24.15 1.52
C ASN A 45 13.76 23.39 2.73
N ASP A 46 12.92 24.05 3.55
CA ASP A 46 12.24 23.40 4.68
C ASP A 46 11.00 22.62 4.24
N ILE A 47 10.55 22.76 2.98
CA ILE A 47 9.43 21.99 2.46
C ILE A 47 9.89 20.53 2.33
N PRO A 48 9.22 19.57 3.00
CA PRO A 48 9.63 18.18 2.93
C PRO A 48 9.63 17.64 1.49
N ASP A 49 10.68 16.91 1.17
CA ASP A 49 10.96 16.32 -0.14
C ASP A 49 9.77 15.55 -0.75
N SER A 50 9.03 14.83 0.09
CA SER A 50 7.85 14.05 -0.30
C SER A 50 6.67 14.93 -0.75
N LEU A 51 6.55 16.14 -0.20
CA LEU A 51 5.57 17.16 -0.55
C LEU A 51 6.05 18.01 -1.73
N ALA A 52 7.31 18.43 -1.70
CA ALA A 52 8.00 19.20 -2.74
C ALA A 52 7.90 18.53 -4.13
N LYS A 53 8.17 17.23 -4.20
CA LYS A 53 8.11 16.45 -5.46
C LYS A 53 6.73 16.39 -6.10
N MET A 54 5.67 16.75 -5.38
CA MET A 54 4.30 16.72 -5.90
C MET A 54 3.83 18.05 -6.51
N ILE A 55 4.51 19.14 -6.18
CA ILE A 55 4.22 20.52 -6.59
C ILE A 55 4.50 20.70 -8.09
N ARG A 56 3.61 21.38 -8.82
CA ARG A 56 3.77 21.65 -10.25
C ARG A 56 3.33 23.07 -10.57
N LYS A 57 3.91 23.65 -11.62
CA LYS A 57 3.48 24.91 -12.24
C LYS A 57 2.00 24.82 -12.68
N GLY A 58 1.24 25.89 -12.42
CA GLY A 58 -0.18 26.00 -12.76
C GLY A 58 -1.12 25.13 -11.91
N MET A 59 -0.63 24.57 -10.80
CA MET A 59 -1.41 23.68 -9.94
C MET A 59 -2.22 24.49 -8.94
N PHE A 60 -3.51 24.18 -8.81
CA PHE A 60 -4.38 24.74 -7.78
C PHE A 60 -4.15 24.06 -6.42
N GLN A 61 -4.44 24.78 -5.33
CA GLN A 61 -4.29 24.29 -3.96
C GLN A 61 -5.05 22.97 -3.73
N GLU A 62 -6.32 22.89 -4.13
CA GLU A 62 -7.16 21.71 -3.94
C GLU A 62 -6.66 20.51 -4.75
N GLN A 63 -6.13 20.76 -5.95
CA GLN A 63 -5.52 19.72 -6.78
C GLN A 63 -4.26 19.17 -6.11
N TYR A 64 -3.43 20.05 -5.55
CA TYR A 64 -2.22 19.66 -4.83
C TYR A 64 -2.54 18.81 -3.60
N ILE A 65 -3.43 19.29 -2.73
CA ILE A 65 -3.84 18.55 -1.52
C ILE A 65 -4.46 17.22 -1.91
N SER A 66 -5.37 17.22 -2.90
CA SER A 66 -6.02 15.99 -3.38
C SER A 66 -5.02 14.96 -3.87
N LYS A 67 -3.94 15.40 -4.52
CA LYS A 67 -2.84 14.55 -5.00
C LYS A 67 -2.01 13.98 -3.85
N VAL A 68 -1.68 14.79 -2.84
CA VAL A 68 -0.99 14.31 -1.63
C VAL A 68 -1.85 13.26 -0.91
N LEU A 69 -3.13 13.56 -0.68
CA LEU A 69 -4.06 12.65 -0.02
C LEU A 69 -4.41 11.41 -0.86
N ALA A 70 -4.24 11.48 -2.19
CA ALA A 70 -4.46 10.32 -3.06
C ALA A 70 -3.51 9.16 -2.75
N VAL A 71 -2.29 9.43 -2.26
CA VAL A 71 -1.35 8.38 -1.80
C VAL A 71 -1.96 7.53 -0.70
N VAL A 72 -2.52 8.18 0.33
CA VAL A 72 -3.19 7.51 1.45
C VAL A 72 -4.42 6.74 0.95
N ARG A 73 -5.25 7.36 0.10
CA ARG A 73 -6.43 6.69 -0.47
C ARG A 73 -6.08 5.46 -1.32
N GLN A 74 -5.07 5.57 -2.18
CA GLN A 74 -4.65 4.49 -3.09
C GLN A 74 -4.01 3.31 -2.34
N SER A 75 -3.36 3.59 -1.21
CA SER A 75 -2.75 2.55 -0.38
C SER A 75 -3.78 1.64 0.31
N LYS A 76 -5.07 2.04 0.32
CA LYS A 76 -6.16 1.33 0.99
C LYS A 76 -5.82 0.98 2.44
N LEU A 77 -5.05 1.85 3.10
CA LEU A 77 -4.73 1.67 4.51
C LEU A 77 -6.02 1.83 5.31
N ASN A 78 -6.23 0.94 6.27
CA ASN A 78 -7.37 1.02 7.15
C ASN A 78 -7.31 2.35 7.92
N ARG A 79 -8.39 3.14 7.85
CA ARG A 79 -8.68 4.26 8.77
C ARG A 79 -7.98 5.60 8.53
N ASN A 80 -7.62 5.96 7.28
CA ASN A 80 -7.06 7.30 6.99
C ASN A 80 -5.82 7.65 7.84
N ILE A 81 -5.10 6.63 8.29
CA ILE A 81 -3.94 6.71 9.18
C ILE A 81 -2.80 5.92 8.53
N ILE A 82 -1.63 6.55 8.45
CA ILE A 82 -0.39 5.88 8.12
C ILE A 82 0.37 5.64 9.44
N ASN A 83 0.74 4.40 9.71
CA ASN A 83 1.63 4.01 10.78
C ASN A 83 2.43 2.78 10.34
N GLN A 84 3.34 2.29 11.18
CA GLN A 84 4.19 1.16 10.81
C GLN A 84 3.38 -0.11 10.50
N ALA A 85 2.36 -0.42 11.31
CA ALA A 85 1.49 -1.57 11.10
C ALA A 85 0.75 -1.52 9.75
N SER A 86 0.25 -0.34 9.36
CA SER A 86 -0.46 -0.18 8.10
C SER A 86 0.50 -0.27 6.90
N ILE A 87 1.72 0.23 7.03
CA ILE A 87 2.79 0.05 6.04
C ILE A 87 3.12 -1.43 5.84
N ASP A 88 3.25 -2.20 6.92
CA ASP A 88 3.60 -3.63 6.85
C ASP A 88 2.47 -4.46 6.24
N ASP A 89 1.22 -4.19 6.62
CA ASP A 89 0.02 -4.75 5.96
C ASP A 89 0.00 -4.43 4.45
N TYR A 90 0.34 -3.19 4.06
CA TYR A 90 0.46 -2.84 2.64
C TYR A 90 1.58 -3.60 1.93
N LYS A 91 2.75 -3.79 2.56
CA LYS A 91 3.85 -4.62 2.01
C LYS A 91 3.40 -6.06 1.81
N GLU A 92 2.72 -6.64 2.80
CA GLU A 92 2.22 -8.01 2.73
C GLU A 92 1.24 -8.15 1.56
N ARG A 93 0.28 -7.23 1.41
CA ARG A 93 -0.62 -7.21 0.24
C ARG A 93 0.12 -7.12 -1.09
N LEU A 94 1.19 -6.33 -1.16
CA LEU A 94 2.01 -6.23 -2.37
C LEU A 94 2.71 -7.56 -2.71
N ILE A 95 3.23 -8.24 -1.69
CA ILE A 95 3.86 -9.56 -1.81
C ILE A 95 2.81 -10.59 -2.23
N LEU A 96 1.70 -10.70 -1.51
CA LEU A 96 0.60 -11.62 -1.82
C LEU A 96 0.07 -11.42 -3.24
N LYS A 97 -0.12 -10.18 -3.70
CA LYS A 97 -0.53 -9.88 -5.08
C LYS A 97 0.51 -10.33 -6.10
N ALA A 98 1.80 -10.21 -5.77
CA ALA A 98 2.88 -10.67 -6.64
C ALA A 98 2.91 -12.20 -6.71
N VAL A 99 2.83 -12.88 -5.56
CA VAL A 99 2.73 -14.34 -5.47
C VAL A 99 1.52 -14.85 -6.25
N LYS A 100 0.32 -14.28 -6.04
CA LYS A 100 -0.89 -14.66 -6.76
C LYS A 100 -0.74 -14.52 -8.27
N ARG A 101 -0.11 -13.43 -8.73
CA ARG A 101 0.15 -13.23 -10.17
C ARG A 101 1.16 -14.24 -10.70
N GLN A 102 2.20 -14.56 -9.93
CA GLN A 102 3.19 -15.57 -10.29
C GLN A 102 2.54 -16.95 -10.40
N LYS A 103 1.83 -17.40 -9.34
CA LYS A 103 1.07 -18.66 -9.36
C LYS A 103 0.11 -18.73 -10.55
N SER A 104 -0.69 -17.70 -10.77
CA SER A 104 -1.61 -17.65 -11.92
C SER A 104 -0.88 -17.70 -13.27
N THR A 105 0.35 -17.18 -13.35
CA THR A 105 1.15 -17.27 -14.56
C THR A 105 1.67 -18.69 -14.75
N LEU A 106 2.17 -19.33 -13.69
CA LEU A 106 2.79 -20.65 -13.69
C LEU A 106 1.76 -21.77 -13.91
N VAL A 107 0.59 -21.72 -13.28
CA VAL A 107 -0.53 -22.64 -13.57
C VAL A 107 -0.90 -22.65 -15.06
N GLY A 108 -0.69 -21.54 -15.79
CA GLY A 108 -0.92 -21.51 -17.23
C GLY A 108 0.14 -22.23 -18.08
N TYR A 109 1.16 -22.85 -17.46
CA TYR A 109 2.17 -23.71 -18.10
C TYR A 109 2.01 -25.18 -17.74
N ASP A 110 1.33 -25.51 -16.64
CA ASP A 110 0.97 -26.86 -16.22
C ASP A 110 -0.16 -27.35 -17.14
N ILE A 111 0.19 -28.17 -18.14
CA ILE A 111 -0.72 -28.56 -19.24
C ILE A 111 -1.57 -29.75 -18.82
N ASP A 112 -0.99 -30.70 -18.09
CA ASP A 112 -1.68 -31.91 -17.66
C ASP A 112 -2.28 -31.82 -16.25
N LEU A 113 -2.06 -30.70 -15.54
CA LEU A 113 -2.60 -30.40 -14.21
C LEU A 113 -2.11 -31.37 -13.13
N ASP A 114 -0.91 -31.92 -13.29
CA ASP A 114 -0.31 -32.84 -12.31
C ASP A 114 0.27 -32.14 -11.07
N GLY A 115 0.27 -30.80 -11.05
CA GLY A 115 0.75 -29.99 -9.94
C GLY A 115 2.26 -29.67 -10.01
N PHE A 116 2.91 -30.11 -11.08
CA PHE A 116 4.29 -29.81 -11.43
C PHE A 116 4.33 -29.13 -12.80
N ILE A 117 5.42 -28.42 -13.08
CA ILE A 117 5.69 -27.92 -14.43
C ILE A 117 7.03 -28.45 -14.87
N ASP A 118 7.04 -29.29 -15.89
CA ASP A 118 8.28 -29.79 -16.46
C ASP A 118 8.82 -28.91 -17.59
N LYS A 119 10.05 -29.21 -18.02
CA LYS A 119 10.71 -28.48 -19.11
C LYS A 119 9.94 -28.56 -20.43
N GLN A 120 9.30 -29.69 -20.73
CA GLN A 120 8.56 -29.88 -21.97
C GLN A 120 7.29 -29.02 -22.00
N GLU A 121 6.58 -28.96 -20.88
CA GLU A 121 5.39 -28.14 -20.73
C GLU A 121 5.70 -26.65 -20.88
N ILE A 122 6.79 -26.17 -20.27
CA ILE A 122 7.27 -24.80 -20.48
C ILE A 122 7.54 -24.55 -21.98
N ARG A 123 8.21 -25.49 -22.66
CA ARG A 123 8.50 -25.33 -24.09
C ARG A 123 7.23 -25.28 -24.92
N LYS A 124 6.32 -26.23 -24.71
CA LYS A 124 5.04 -26.34 -25.42
C LYS A 124 4.22 -25.06 -25.25
N SER A 125 4.00 -24.63 -24.01
CA SER A 125 3.13 -23.48 -23.73
C SER A 125 3.74 -22.12 -24.12
N ILE A 126 5.08 -21.98 -24.23
CA ILE A 126 5.69 -20.78 -24.85
C ILE A 126 5.53 -20.80 -26.38
N ILE A 127 5.67 -21.96 -27.03
CA ILE A 127 5.57 -22.13 -28.49
C ILE A 127 4.11 -21.93 -28.94
N GLU A 128 3.17 -22.59 -28.29
CA GLU A 128 1.74 -22.57 -28.63
C GLU A 128 1.11 -21.19 -28.43
N LYS A 129 1.57 -20.39 -27.46
CA LYS A 129 1.10 -19.01 -27.25
C LYS A 129 1.63 -18.02 -28.29
N ARG A 130 2.54 -18.41 -29.20
CA ARG A 130 3.12 -17.51 -30.23
C ARG A 130 3.33 -18.17 -31.60
N PRO A 131 2.27 -18.64 -32.28
CA PRO A 131 2.42 -19.44 -33.49
C PRO A 131 2.92 -18.67 -34.74
N GLN A 132 3.01 -17.32 -34.77
CA GLN A 132 3.03 -16.59 -36.05
C GLN A 132 4.07 -15.47 -36.31
N TYR A 133 5.15 -15.27 -35.52
CA TYR A 133 6.03 -14.11 -35.79
C TYR A 133 7.55 -14.44 -35.82
N GLY A 134 8.15 -14.35 -37.02
CA GLY A 134 9.58 -14.16 -37.35
C GLY A 134 10.68 -14.86 -36.53
N LYS A 135 11.23 -15.98 -37.02
CA LYS A 135 12.10 -16.94 -36.29
C LYS A 135 13.33 -16.41 -35.51
N ILE A 136 13.94 -15.27 -35.87
CA ILE A 136 15.27 -14.89 -35.31
C ILE A 136 15.16 -13.92 -34.10
N LYS A 137 14.27 -12.92 -34.15
CA LYS A 137 14.16 -11.89 -33.10
C LYS A 137 13.54 -12.42 -31.81
N TYR A 138 12.85 -13.55 -31.87
CA TYR A 138 12.13 -14.15 -30.74
C TYR A 138 12.89 -15.28 -30.04
N LYS A 139 13.94 -15.87 -30.64
CA LYS A 139 14.77 -16.87 -29.95
C LYS A 139 15.35 -16.31 -28.65
N LYS A 140 15.91 -15.10 -28.71
CA LYS A 140 16.47 -14.42 -27.52
C LYS A 140 15.42 -14.07 -26.44
N LYS A 141 14.14 -13.93 -26.82
CA LYS A 141 13.03 -13.66 -25.89
C LYS A 141 12.48 -14.97 -25.32
N TYR A 142 12.40 -16.01 -26.15
CA TYR A 142 12.10 -17.39 -25.77
C TYR A 142 13.11 -17.88 -24.74
N ASP A 143 14.41 -17.80 -25.05
CA ASP A 143 15.48 -18.26 -24.16
C ASP A 143 15.40 -17.53 -22.81
N ARG A 144 15.19 -16.21 -22.82
CA ARG A 144 14.99 -15.46 -21.58
C ARG A 144 13.76 -15.91 -20.78
N GLN A 145 12.63 -16.16 -21.45
CA GLN A 145 11.42 -16.62 -20.77
C GLN A 145 11.61 -18.03 -20.20
N PHE A 146 12.17 -18.94 -20.99
CA PHE A 146 12.50 -20.30 -20.57
C PHE A 146 13.47 -20.29 -19.38
N GLN A 147 14.59 -19.57 -19.47
CA GLN A 147 15.56 -19.44 -18.37
C GLN A 147 14.93 -18.78 -17.14
N SER A 148 14.05 -17.79 -17.32
CA SER A 148 13.35 -17.19 -16.18
C SER A 148 12.37 -18.14 -15.50
N MET A 149 11.86 -19.15 -16.21
CA MET A 149 11.00 -20.18 -15.61
C MET A 149 11.81 -21.21 -14.85
N LEU A 150 12.95 -21.65 -15.41
CA LEU A 150 13.86 -22.56 -14.73
C LEU A 150 14.40 -21.99 -13.40
N ALA A 151 14.47 -20.66 -13.25
CA ALA A 151 14.85 -20.04 -11.99
C ALA A 151 13.84 -20.24 -10.84
N TYR A 152 12.68 -20.84 -11.09
CA TYR A 152 11.71 -21.22 -10.05
C TYR A 152 11.86 -22.67 -9.59
N ASP A 153 12.66 -23.50 -10.28
CA ASP A 153 13.04 -24.84 -9.83
C ASP A 153 14.14 -24.65 -8.77
N LEU A 154 13.75 -24.58 -7.51
CA LEU A 154 14.62 -24.17 -6.40
C LEU A 154 15.43 -25.35 -5.87
N ASP A 155 14.88 -26.55 -5.91
CA ASP A 155 15.57 -27.78 -5.51
C ASP A 155 16.35 -28.45 -6.66
N ASN A 156 16.17 -27.96 -7.89
CA ASN A 156 16.82 -28.44 -9.12
C ASN A 156 16.44 -29.88 -9.49
N ASP A 157 15.22 -30.32 -9.15
CA ASP A 157 14.70 -31.64 -9.52
C ASP A 157 14.27 -31.72 -11.00
N GLY A 158 14.28 -30.59 -11.71
CA GLY A 158 13.93 -30.48 -13.12
C GLY A 158 12.46 -30.21 -13.39
N LYS A 159 11.66 -30.05 -12.32
CA LYS A 159 10.25 -29.67 -12.33
C LYS A 159 10.07 -28.43 -11.46
N ILE A 160 8.93 -27.78 -11.57
CA ILE A 160 8.55 -26.64 -10.71
C ILE A 160 7.26 -27.02 -10.00
N SER A 161 7.34 -27.23 -8.70
CA SER A 161 6.21 -27.54 -7.83
C SER A 161 5.40 -26.29 -7.46
N TYR A 162 4.12 -26.45 -7.11
CA TYR A 162 3.27 -25.34 -6.64
C TYR A 162 3.80 -24.62 -5.39
N GLN A 163 4.59 -25.31 -4.58
CA GLN A 163 5.25 -24.72 -3.41
C GLN A 163 6.32 -23.72 -3.85
N GLU A 164 7.16 -24.10 -4.80
CA GLU A 164 8.18 -23.23 -5.38
C GLU A 164 7.56 -22.05 -6.14
N MET A 165 6.44 -22.28 -6.84
CA MET A 165 5.66 -21.19 -7.46
C MET A 165 5.18 -20.12 -6.46
N GLY A 166 5.04 -20.49 -5.18
CA GLY A 166 4.66 -19.60 -4.10
C GLY A 166 5.79 -18.71 -3.60
N THR A 167 7.04 -19.06 -3.91
CA THR A 167 8.21 -18.31 -3.48
C THR A 167 8.53 -17.19 -4.47
N LEU A 168 8.67 -15.96 -3.97
CA LEU A 168 9.20 -14.87 -4.78
C LEU A 168 10.71 -14.89 -4.65
N SER A 169 11.42 -14.81 -5.78
CA SER A 169 12.84 -14.50 -5.72
C SER A 169 13.07 -13.16 -5.02
N GLN A 170 14.17 -13.06 -4.26
CA GLN A 170 14.51 -11.86 -3.49
C GLN A 170 14.53 -10.60 -4.37
N THR A 171 14.99 -10.73 -5.61
CA THR A 171 14.99 -9.65 -6.63
C THR A 171 13.57 -9.19 -7.00
N ILE A 172 12.63 -10.11 -7.19
CA ILE A 172 11.23 -9.76 -7.48
C ILE A 172 10.63 -9.07 -6.26
N MET A 173 10.86 -9.61 -5.06
CA MET A 173 10.37 -9.05 -3.81
C MET A 173 10.87 -7.62 -3.59
N GLN A 174 12.19 -7.39 -3.69
CA GLN A 174 12.80 -6.06 -3.60
C GLN A 174 12.23 -5.11 -4.66
N LYS A 175 12.04 -5.55 -5.91
CA LYS A 175 11.43 -4.73 -6.95
C LYS A 175 9.97 -4.36 -6.64
N LYS A 176 9.21 -5.21 -5.95
CA LYS A 176 7.84 -4.89 -5.51
C LYS A 176 7.83 -3.93 -4.33
N LEU A 177 8.79 -4.05 -3.42
CA LEU A 177 8.95 -3.18 -2.26
C LEU A 177 9.51 -1.81 -2.66
N ASN A 178 10.37 -1.73 -3.68
CA ASN A 178 10.87 -0.47 -4.24
C ASN A 178 9.84 0.29 -5.08
N LYS A 179 8.54 -0.01 -4.94
CA LYS A 179 7.48 0.75 -5.60
C LYS A 179 7.44 2.17 -5.04
N SER A 180 7.39 3.13 -5.95
CA SER A 180 7.28 4.57 -5.66
C SER A 180 6.22 4.88 -4.59
N LEU A 181 5.06 4.21 -4.65
CA LEU A 181 3.99 4.42 -3.69
C LEU A 181 4.33 3.97 -2.26
N LEU A 182 5.00 2.82 -2.06
CA LEU A 182 5.41 2.38 -0.71
C LEU A 182 6.42 3.36 -0.10
N LYS A 183 7.39 3.80 -0.91
CA LYS A 183 8.37 4.80 -0.49
C LYS A 183 7.69 6.11 -0.09
N GLN A 184 6.71 6.59 -0.88
CA GLN A 184 5.95 7.80 -0.54
C GLN A 184 5.20 7.68 0.79
N ILE A 185 4.57 6.54 1.06
CA ILE A 185 3.86 6.31 2.34
C ILE A 185 4.86 6.34 3.51
N GLN A 186 6.01 5.69 3.36
CA GLN A 186 7.08 5.73 4.38
C GLN A 186 7.62 7.14 4.59
N ASP A 187 7.83 7.89 3.51
CA ASP A 187 8.30 9.27 3.59
C ASP A 187 7.28 10.19 4.26
N PHE A 188 5.97 9.93 4.11
CA PHE A 188 4.92 10.65 4.84
C PHE A 188 4.90 10.32 6.34
N LEU A 189 5.09 9.05 6.72
CA LEU A 189 5.18 8.69 8.13
C LEU A 189 6.33 9.41 8.85
N ARG A 190 7.44 9.66 8.16
CA ARG A 190 8.57 10.42 8.74
C ARG A 190 8.28 11.90 8.98
N LEU A 191 7.20 12.45 8.43
CA LEU A 191 6.84 13.85 8.63
C LEU A 191 6.15 14.09 9.97
N ASP A 192 5.68 13.02 10.62
CA ASP A 192 4.91 13.00 11.86
C ASP A 192 5.16 14.24 12.76
N PRO A 193 4.28 15.25 12.68
CA PRO A 193 4.53 16.55 13.30
C PRO A 193 4.33 16.55 14.82
N ASN A 194 3.70 15.52 15.38
CA ASN A 194 3.45 15.38 16.81
C ASN A 194 4.15 14.17 17.45
N ASP A 195 5.01 13.48 16.69
CA ASP A 195 5.85 12.37 17.12
C ASP A 195 5.06 11.24 17.82
N ASN A 196 3.85 10.97 17.33
CA ASN A 196 2.95 9.94 17.85
C ASN A 196 3.02 8.62 17.05
N GLN A 197 3.98 8.52 16.13
CA GLN A 197 4.22 7.44 15.18
C GLN A 197 3.04 7.18 14.22
N ILE A 198 2.21 8.20 14.01
CA ILE A 198 1.01 8.17 13.20
C ILE A 198 0.98 9.46 12.37
N ILE A 199 0.62 9.35 11.09
CA ILE A 199 0.18 10.52 10.32
C ILE A 199 -1.21 10.26 9.79
N ASN A 200 -2.16 11.08 10.22
CA ASN A 200 -3.54 11.03 9.75
C ASN A 200 -3.75 11.98 8.55
N VAL A 201 -4.88 11.82 7.86
CA VAL A 201 -5.23 12.63 6.68
C VAL A 201 -5.33 14.12 7.00
N VAL A 202 -5.76 14.51 8.21
CA VAL A 202 -5.89 15.92 8.61
C VAL A 202 -4.50 16.55 8.79
N GLU A 203 -3.59 15.85 9.46
CA GLU A 203 -2.19 16.28 9.62
C GLU A 203 -1.49 16.40 8.27
N LEU A 204 -1.63 15.39 7.41
CA LEU A 204 -1.04 15.39 6.08
C LEU A 204 -1.62 16.52 5.20
N ALA A 205 -2.93 16.77 5.25
CA ALA A 205 -3.56 17.87 4.54
C ALA A 205 -3.05 19.23 5.04
N ARG A 206 -2.83 19.38 6.35
CA ARG A 206 -2.25 20.60 6.94
C ARG A 206 -0.80 20.80 6.47
N LEU A 207 0.02 19.75 6.43
CA LEU A 207 1.39 19.83 5.92
C LEU A 207 1.42 20.17 4.42
N ALA A 208 0.50 19.61 3.63
CA ALA A 208 0.34 19.95 2.22
C ALA A 208 -0.08 21.42 2.05
N ASN A 209 -1.09 21.88 2.78
CA ASN A 209 -1.51 23.28 2.78
C ASN A 209 -0.33 24.22 3.09
N ARG A 210 0.43 23.88 4.14
CA ARG A 210 1.61 24.65 4.53
C ARG A 210 2.67 24.71 3.41
N ALA A 211 2.90 23.59 2.72
CA ALA A 211 3.85 23.53 1.61
C ALA A 211 3.39 24.41 0.44
N PHE A 212 2.10 24.34 0.10
CA PHE A 212 1.50 25.15 -0.96
C PHE A 212 1.58 26.64 -0.64
N ALA A 213 1.11 27.05 0.54
CA ALA A 213 1.12 28.43 1.01
C ALA A 213 2.54 29.02 1.16
N THR A 214 3.57 28.17 1.25
CA THR A 214 4.96 28.65 1.25
C THR A 214 5.36 29.19 -0.13
N ILE A 215 4.81 28.61 -1.20
CA ILE A 215 5.13 28.91 -2.60
C ILE A 215 4.18 29.95 -3.18
N ASP A 216 2.87 29.81 -2.92
CA ASP A 216 1.83 30.77 -3.30
C ASP A 216 1.96 32.04 -2.46
N LYS A 217 2.69 33.03 -2.99
CA LYS A 217 3.01 34.29 -2.30
C LYS A 217 1.92 35.33 -2.46
N ASP A 218 1.17 35.30 -3.55
CA ASP A 218 0.08 36.23 -3.80
C ASP A 218 -1.28 35.73 -3.27
N MET A 219 -1.32 34.50 -2.74
CA MET A 219 -2.47 33.87 -2.07
C MET A 219 -3.68 33.70 -3.01
N ASN A 220 -3.41 33.50 -4.29
CA ASN A 220 -4.45 33.36 -5.32
C ASN A 220 -4.90 31.89 -5.52
N THR A 221 -4.39 30.97 -4.70
CA THR A 221 -4.65 29.52 -4.71
C THR A 221 -4.15 28.76 -5.94
N ILE A 222 -3.32 29.38 -6.78
CA ILE A 222 -2.68 28.79 -7.95
C ILE A 222 -1.17 29.08 -7.98
N ILE A 223 -0.35 28.04 -8.17
CA ILE A 223 1.09 28.25 -8.31
C ILE A 223 1.38 28.81 -9.70
N SER A 224 1.68 30.10 -9.77
CA SER A 224 2.04 30.78 -11.01
C SER A 224 3.41 30.33 -11.54
N ASP A 225 3.68 30.68 -12.80
CA ASP A 225 4.98 30.43 -13.45
C ASP A 225 6.15 31.04 -12.68
N ARG A 226 5.95 32.26 -12.20
CA ARG A 226 6.95 33.03 -11.47
C ARG A 226 7.24 32.40 -10.11
N GLU A 227 6.20 32.01 -9.37
CA GLU A 227 6.36 31.38 -8.05
C GLU A 227 7.03 30.01 -8.17
N TYR A 228 6.61 29.21 -9.16
CA TYR A 228 7.24 27.93 -9.41
C TYR A 228 8.73 28.08 -9.77
N ALA A 229 9.08 29.05 -10.63
CA ALA A 229 10.47 29.31 -10.99
C ALA A 229 11.30 29.76 -9.78
N ASN A 230 10.76 30.64 -8.94
CA ASN A 230 11.42 31.09 -7.72
C ASN A 230 11.67 29.92 -6.76
N TYR A 231 10.67 29.09 -6.53
CA TYR A 231 10.78 27.87 -5.73
C TYR A 231 11.83 26.90 -6.30
N TYR A 232 11.78 26.63 -7.61
CA TYR A 232 12.68 25.69 -8.26
C TYR A 232 14.15 26.15 -8.21
N ASN A 233 14.39 27.43 -8.46
CA ASN A 233 15.74 28.00 -8.43
C ASN A 233 16.32 28.02 -7.01
N ALA A 234 15.49 28.32 -6.01
CA ALA A 234 15.93 28.35 -4.61
C ALA A 234 16.19 26.96 -4.02
N SER A 235 15.46 25.94 -4.49
CA SER A 235 15.61 24.54 -4.03
C SER A 235 16.69 23.75 -4.78
N SER A 236 17.27 24.33 -5.84
CA SER A 236 18.36 23.72 -6.61
C SER A 236 19.75 24.15 -6.14
N ASN A 237 19.83 25.05 -5.17
CA ASN A 237 21.06 25.54 -4.53
C ASN A 237 21.24 24.92 -3.15
#